data_AF-A0A258I2V3-F1
#
_entry.id   AF-A0A258I2V3-F1
#
_cell.length_a   1.000
_cell.length_b   1.000
_cell.length_c   1.000
_cell.angle_alpha   90.00
_cell.angle_beta   90.00
_cell.angle_gamma   90.00
#
_symmetry.space_group_name_H-M   'P 1'
#
loop_
_entity.id
_entity.type
_entity.pdbx_description
1 polymer ?
#
loop_
_entity_poly.entity_id
_entity_poly.type
_entity_poly.pdbx_seq_one_letter_code
_entity_poly.pdbx_strand_id
1 'polypeptide(L)'
;GVGISGAYEVEPLVHTSMNDKLRLSGDEARRLSPTLWQVPAGRTFETFTGGEESAEFLRQGRDLAAHWGAQGIATQAHVVEGANHFSVLEELADPNSLVVARLVAKARAAADLG
;
A
#
# COMPACT_ATOMS: atom_id res chain seq x y z
N GLY A 1 -3.29 -8.25 4.39
CA GLY A 1 -2.62 -8.20 3.08
C GLY A 1 -1.31 -7.45 3.16
N VAL A 2 -0.62 -7.36 2.03
CA VAL A 2 0.53 -6.47 1.83
C VAL A 2 0.27 -5.63 0.58
N GLY A 3 0.73 -4.39 0.58
CA GLY A 3 0.78 -3.53 -0.59
C GLY A 3 2.23 -3.13 -0.87
N ILE A 4 2.64 -3.19 -2.13
CA ILE A 4 4.00 -2.83 -2.55
C ILE A 4 3.86 -1.68 -3.54
N SER A 5 4.48 -0.54 -3.22
CA SER A 5 4.52 0.68 -4.04
C SER A 5 3.15 1.12 -4.55
N GLY A 6 2.14 1.02 -3.68
CA GLY A 6 0.76 1.29 -4.06
C GLY A 6 0.42 2.78 -4.09
N ALA A 7 -0.53 3.15 -4.96
CA ALA A 7 -1.28 4.39 -4.87
C ALA A 7 -2.55 4.15 -4.06
N TYR A 8 -2.66 4.82 -2.91
CA TYR A 8 -3.72 4.67 -1.92
C TYR A 8 -4.64 5.90 -1.82
N GLU A 9 -4.22 7.00 -2.45
CA GLU A 9 -5.01 8.22 -2.61
C GLU A 9 -4.82 8.73 -4.04
N VAL A 10 -5.90 8.68 -4.84
CA VAL A 10 -5.83 8.93 -6.29
C VAL A 10 -6.63 10.15 -6.73
N GLU A 11 -7.25 10.86 -5.79
CA GLU A 11 -7.93 12.14 -6.06
C GLU A 11 -7.03 13.16 -6.77
N PRO A 12 -5.75 13.35 -6.39
CA PRO A 12 -4.91 14.35 -7.02
C PRO A 12 -4.62 14.03 -8.49
N LEU A 13 -4.75 12.76 -8.89
CA LEU A 13 -4.51 12.35 -10.27
C LEU A 13 -5.52 12.94 -11.24
N VAL A 14 -6.73 13.31 -10.77
CA VAL A 14 -7.79 13.93 -11.56
C VAL A 14 -7.31 15.23 -12.23
N HIS A 15 -6.34 15.91 -11.60
CA HIS A 15 -5.79 17.18 -12.06
C HIS A 15 -4.47 17.05 -12.83
N THR A 16 -4.06 15.83 -13.17
CA THR A 16 -2.82 15.56 -13.90
C THR A 16 -3.10 15.09 -15.32
N SER A 17 -2.10 15.15 -16.20
CA SER A 17 -2.20 14.58 -17.56
C SER A 17 -2.40 13.06 -17.57
N MET A 18 -2.19 12.36 -16.45
CA MET A 18 -2.54 10.94 -16.36
C MET A 18 -4.05 10.72 -16.47
N ASN A 19 -4.87 11.70 -16.08
CA ASN A 19 -6.31 11.57 -16.14
C ASN A 19 -6.87 11.50 -17.57
N ASP A 20 -6.10 11.91 -18.58
CA ASP A 20 -6.47 11.71 -19.99
C ASP A 20 -6.69 10.22 -20.30
N LYS A 21 -5.93 9.35 -19.62
CA LYS A 21 -6.03 7.89 -19.70
C LYS A 21 -6.96 7.30 -18.64
N LEU A 22 -6.84 7.78 -17.40
CA LEU A 22 -7.58 7.19 -16.26
C LEU A 22 -9.07 7.57 -16.27
N ARG A 23 -9.40 8.75 -16.81
CA ARG A 23 -10.77 9.29 -16.94
C ARG A 23 -11.57 9.26 -15.63
N LEU A 24 -10.90 9.53 -14.53
CA LEU A 24 -11.51 9.59 -13.20
C LEU A 24 -12.27 10.90 -13.04
N SER A 25 -13.52 10.80 -12.63
CA SER A 25 -14.19 11.90 -11.92
C SER A 25 -13.66 12.02 -10.48
N GLY A 26 -13.88 13.18 -9.86
CA GLY A 26 -13.51 13.38 -8.45
C GLY A 26 -14.21 12.41 -7.50
N ASP A 27 -15.48 12.06 -7.76
CA ASP A 27 -16.21 11.08 -6.96
C ASP A 27 -15.66 9.66 -7.12
N GLU A 28 -15.30 9.26 -8.34
CA GLU A 28 -14.65 7.98 -8.57
C GLU A 28 -13.29 7.92 -7.91
N ALA A 29 -12.48 8.97 -8.02
CA ALA A 29 -11.15 9.01 -7.41
C ALA A 29 -11.22 8.89 -5.89
N ARG A 30 -12.16 9.58 -5.23
CA ARG A 30 -12.43 9.40 -3.79
C ARG A 30 -12.85 7.97 -3.47
N ARG A 31 -13.81 7.41 -4.20
CA ARG A 31 -14.30 6.04 -3.98
C ARG A 31 -13.19 5.00 -4.18
N LEU A 32 -12.27 5.24 -5.10
CA LEU A 32 -11.16 4.35 -5.43
C LEU A 32 -9.89 4.62 -4.60
N SER A 33 -9.94 5.50 -3.60
CA SER A 33 -8.80 5.78 -2.71
C SER A 33 -8.87 4.93 -1.44
N PRO A 34 -8.06 3.85 -1.30
CA PRO A 34 -7.99 3.03 -0.09
C PRO A 34 -7.88 3.79 1.23
N THR A 35 -7.18 4.92 1.24
CA THR A 35 -7.06 5.77 2.43
C THR A 35 -8.41 6.23 2.97
N LEU A 36 -9.45 6.31 2.13
CA LEU A 36 -10.81 6.72 2.53
C LEU A 36 -11.75 5.54 2.82
N TRP A 37 -11.29 4.30 2.67
CA TRP A 37 -12.12 3.12 2.88
C TRP A 37 -12.34 2.85 4.36
N GLN A 38 -13.53 2.32 4.66
CA GLN A 38 -13.82 1.70 5.96
C GLN A 38 -13.39 0.24 5.91
N VAL A 39 -12.39 -0.12 6.71
CA VAL A 39 -11.87 -1.49 6.75
C VAL A 39 -12.54 -2.26 7.89
N PRO A 40 -13.03 -3.49 7.66
CA PRO A 40 -13.57 -4.31 8.74
C PRO A 40 -12.54 -4.56 9.85
N ALA A 41 -13.01 -4.63 11.10
CA ALA A 41 -12.16 -4.96 12.24
C ALA A 41 -11.49 -6.34 12.09
N GLY A 42 -10.34 -6.52 12.73
CA GLY A 42 -9.57 -7.77 12.69
C GLY A 42 -8.78 -8.00 11.40
N ARG A 43 -8.80 -7.05 10.45
CA ARG A 43 -7.93 -7.08 9.27
C ARG A 43 -6.53 -6.57 9.62
N THR A 44 -5.55 -7.05 8.85
CA THR A 44 -4.17 -6.57 8.94
C THR A 44 -3.67 -6.15 7.56
N PHE A 45 -2.87 -5.10 7.48
CA PHE A 45 -2.32 -4.61 6.21
C PHE A 45 -0.96 -3.96 6.41
N GLU A 46 0.01 -4.22 5.52
CA GLU A 46 1.32 -3.57 5.58
C GLU A 46 1.70 -3.01 4.22
N THR A 47 2.30 -1.83 4.22
CA THR A 47 2.81 -1.18 3.00
C THR A 47 4.33 -1.32 2.94
N PHE A 48 4.85 -1.53 1.73
CA PHE A 48 6.27 -1.53 1.41
C PHE A 48 6.49 -0.56 0.26
N THR A 49 7.38 0.42 0.45
CA THR A 49 7.73 1.40 -0.57
C THR A 49 9.24 1.44 -0.71
N GLY A 50 9.78 1.49 -1.92
CA GLY A 50 11.21 1.69 -2.15
C GLY A 50 11.67 3.05 -1.63
N GLY A 51 12.84 3.10 -0.98
CA GLY A 51 13.42 4.33 -0.43
C GLY A 51 13.80 5.36 -1.49
N GLU A 52 14.04 4.92 -2.73
CA GLU A 52 14.35 5.77 -3.88
C GLU A 52 13.11 6.10 -4.73
N GLU A 53 11.91 5.81 -4.24
CA GLU A 53 10.67 6.25 -4.88
C GLU A 53 10.41 7.75 -4.70
N SER A 54 9.39 8.25 -5.41
CA SER A 54 8.95 9.63 -5.23
C SER A 54 8.46 9.84 -3.79
N ALA A 55 8.59 11.08 -3.32
CA ALA A 55 8.05 11.48 -2.02
C ALA A 55 6.54 11.20 -1.90
N GLU A 56 5.81 11.15 -3.01
CA GLU A 56 4.38 10.86 -3.03
C GLU A 56 4.08 9.39 -2.71
N PHE A 57 4.85 8.43 -3.23
CA PHE A 57 4.67 7.02 -2.86
C PHE A 57 5.04 6.76 -1.39
N LEU A 58 6.12 7.38 -0.91
CA LEU A 58 6.51 7.30 0.50
C LEU A 58 5.44 7.90 1.42
N ARG A 59 4.89 9.06 1.02
CA ARG A 59 3.78 9.72 1.74
C ARG A 59 2.56 8.82 1.78
N GLN A 60 2.08 8.33 0.64
CA GLN A 60 0.85 7.53 0.57
C GLN A 60 0.97 6.22 1.35
N GLY A 61 2.11 5.52 1.27
CA GLY A 61 2.35 4.29 2.02
C GLY A 61 2.27 4.49 3.53
N ARG A 62 2.88 5.57 4.04
CA ARG A 62 2.83 5.97 5.45
C ARG A 62 1.43 6.43 5.86
N ASP A 63 0.81 7.29 5.07
CA ASP A 63 -0.48 7.91 5.41
C ASP A 63 -1.61 6.85 5.44
N LEU A 64 -1.60 5.87 4.53
CA LEU A 64 -2.55 4.75 4.59
C LEU A 64 -2.41 3.96 5.91
N ALA A 65 -1.19 3.58 6.27
CA ALA A 65 -0.95 2.83 7.51
C ALA A 65 -1.38 3.66 8.73
N ALA A 66 -1.05 4.95 8.78
CA ALA A 66 -1.46 5.82 9.87
C ALA A 66 -3.00 5.95 9.95
N HIS A 67 -3.67 6.16 8.81
CA HIS A 67 -5.12 6.37 8.78
C HIS A 67 -5.88 5.11 9.19
N TRP A 68 -5.54 3.95 8.63
CA TRP A 68 -6.16 2.69 9.02
C TRP A 68 -5.77 2.26 10.44
N GLY A 69 -4.55 2.56 10.87
CA GLY A 69 -4.11 2.37 12.25
C GLY A 69 -4.96 3.15 13.26
N ALA A 70 -5.31 4.40 12.96
CA ALA A 70 -6.22 5.21 13.78
C ALA A 70 -7.65 4.64 13.84
N GLN A 71 -8.05 3.84 12.84
CA GLN A 71 -9.32 3.10 12.83
C GLN A 71 -9.23 1.72 13.54
N GLY A 72 -8.09 1.39 14.15
CA GLY A 72 -7.90 0.13 14.88
C GLY A 72 -7.45 -1.05 14.02
N ILE A 73 -7.06 -0.82 12.76
CA ILE A 73 -6.51 -1.86 11.88
C ILE A 73 -5.05 -2.07 12.19
N ALA A 74 -4.61 -3.33 12.34
CA ALA A 74 -3.21 -3.64 12.56
C ALA A 74 -2.41 -3.36 11.28
N THR A 75 -1.66 -2.25 11.29
CA THR A 75 -0.91 -1.77 10.13
C THR A 75 0.52 -1.36 10.46
N GLN A 76 1.40 -1.47 9.45
CA GLN A 76 2.75 -0.92 9.45
C GLN A 76 3.11 -0.44 8.05
N ALA A 77 3.98 0.57 7.99
CA ALA A 77 4.59 1.04 6.75
C ALA A 77 6.09 0.79 6.81
N HIS A 78 6.63 0.22 5.75
CA HIS A 78 8.04 -0.14 5.62
C HIS A 78 8.65 0.57 4.41
N VAL A 79 9.89 1.01 4.57
CA VAL A 79 10.71 1.53 3.48
C VAL A 79 11.78 0.50 3.15
N VAL A 80 11.87 0.11 1.88
CA VAL A 80 12.90 -0.81 1.38
C VAL A 80 14.05 0.03 0.86
N GLU A 81 15.11 0.12 1.66
CA GLU A 81 16.21 1.04 1.37
C GLU A 81 16.99 0.66 0.11
N GLY A 82 17.34 1.68 -0.68
CA GLY A 82 18.02 1.51 -1.97
C GLY A 82 17.15 0.92 -3.09
N ALA A 83 15.91 0.52 -2.80
CA ALA A 83 14.98 0.09 -3.83
C ALA A 83 14.24 1.29 -4.44
N ASN A 84 14.04 1.26 -5.75
CA ASN A 84 13.13 2.16 -6.45
C ASN A 84 11.79 1.45 -6.72
N HIS A 85 10.88 2.14 -7.40
CA HIS A 85 9.52 1.67 -7.67
C HIS A 85 9.47 0.32 -8.40
N PHE A 86 10.50 -0.01 -9.17
CA PHE A 86 10.58 -1.27 -9.92
C PHE A 86 11.37 -2.33 -9.15
N SER A 87 12.52 -1.98 -8.57
CA SER A 87 13.40 -2.94 -7.91
C SER A 87 12.88 -3.40 -6.55
N VAL A 88 11.93 -2.68 -5.92
CA VAL A 88 11.24 -3.14 -4.70
C VAL A 88 10.54 -4.50 -4.88
N LEU A 89 10.19 -4.88 -6.10
CA LEU A 89 9.62 -6.20 -6.39
C LEU A 89 10.66 -7.33 -6.34
N GLU A 90 11.96 -7.02 -6.41
CA GLU A 90 13.04 -8.01 -6.26
C GLU A 90 13.03 -8.63 -4.85
N GLU A 91 12.49 -7.92 -3.85
CA GLU A 91 12.25 -8.47 -2.51
C GLU A 91 11.37 -9.73 -2.55
N LEU A 92 10.48 -9.87 -3.53
CA LEU A 92 9.64 -11.07 -3.68
C LEU A 92 10.43 -12.28 -4.21
N ALA A 93 11.61 -12.08 -4.80
CA ALA A 93 12.47 -13.15 -5.29
C ALA A 93 13.42 -13.68 -4.22
N ASP A 94 13.74 -12.89 -3.19
CA ASP A 94 14.53 -13.35 -2.04
C ASP A 94 13.63 -13.96 -0.95
N PRO A 95 13.71 -15.28 -0.68
CA PRO A 95 12.92 -15.93 0.36
C PRO A 95 13.24 -15.43 1.78
N ASN A 96 14.37 -14.74 1.97
CA ASN A 96 14.77 -14.18 3.27
C ASN A 96 14.39 -12.70 3.43
N SER A 97 13.75 -12.09 2.43
CA SER A 97 13.34 -10.70 2.51
C SER A 97 12.26 -10.47 3.57
N LEU A 98 12.20 -9.24 4.09
CA LEU A 98 11.13 -8.86 5.01
C LEU A 98 9.76 -8.95 4.32
N VAL A 99 9.67 -8.55 3.04
CA VAL A 99 8.42 -8.59 2.26
C VAL A 99 7.87 -10.02 2.22
N VAL A 100 8.71 -11.00 1.87
CA VAL A 100 8.31 -12.42 1.80
C VAL A 100 7.92 -12.93 3.19
N ALA A 101 8.73 -12.63 4.21
CA ALA A 101 8.42 -13.04 5.59
C ALA A 101 7.04 -12.53 6.06
N ARG A 102 6.72 -11.25 5.82
CA ARG A 102 5.42 -10.66 6.19
C ARG A 102 4.27 -11.21 5.35
N LEU A 103 4.48 -11.38 4.04
CA LEU A 103 3.49 -11.97 3.15
C LEU A 103 3.11 -13.40 3.58
N VAL A 104 4.10 -14.26 3.82
CA VAL A 104 3.90 -15.65 4.27
C VAL A 104 3.22 -15.70 5.63
N ALA A 105 3.64 -14.87 6.59
CA ALA A 105 3.02 -14.81 7.91
C ALA A 105 1.52 -14.47 7.83
N LYS A 106 1.15 -13.51 6.98
CA LYS A 106 -0.26 -13.14 6.76
C LYS A 106 -1.03 -14.24 6.04
N ALA A 107 -0.42 -14.90 5.05
CA ALA A 107 -1.06 -16.01 4.34
C ALA A 107 -1.37 -17.19 5.28
N ARG A 108 -0.44 -17.56 6.16
CA ARG A 108 -0.64 -18.60 7.18
C ARG A 108 -1.74 -18.22 8.15
N ALA A 109 -1.70 -17.01 8.70
CA ALA A 109 -2.75 -16.53 9.60
C ALA A 109 -4.14 -16.51 8.95
N ALA A 110 -4.23 -16.27 7.63
CA ALA A 110 -5.49 -16.35 6.90
C ALA A 110 -5.98 -17.79 6.69
N ALA A 111 -5.07 -18.75 6.51
CA ALA A 111 -5.40 -20.17 6.39
C ALA A 111 -5.90 -20.77 7.70
N ASP A 112 -5.35 -20.33 8.84
CA ASP A 112 -5.76 -20.80 10.19
C ASP A 112 -7.12 -20.24 10.64
N LEU A 113 -7.71 -19.30 9.88
CA LEU A 113 -9.03 -18.71 10.14
C LEU A 113 -10.17 -19.42 9.38
N GLY A 114 -9.87 -20.43 8.55
CA GLY A 114 -10.84 -21.23 7.79
C GLY A 114 -11.10 -22.58 8.45
#